data_AF-A0A8T2NEA6-F1
#
_entry.id   AF-A0A8T2NEA6-F1
#
_cell.length_a   1.000
_cell.length_b   1.000
_cell.length_c   1.000
_cell.angle_alpha   90.00
_cell.angle_beta   90.00
_cell.angle_gamma   90.00
#
_symmetry.space_group_name_H-M   'P 1'
#
loop_
_entity.id
_entity.type
_entity.pdbx_description
1 polymer ?
#
loop_
_entity_poly.entity_id
_entity_poly.type
_entity_poly.pdbx_seq_one_letter_code
_entity_poly.pdbx_strand_id
1 'polypeptide(L)'
;MSAEENIEESPERYFIGKKEDVIQAKRVSKFVNGRDILVIYHEGKFYAMDAHCYHAGGLLENGDIEELNNKLCIVCPSHKYKITLAEGEGIYKASNPKEKNPIPKWFSKGIKQRVHTVLEVGGDIFVKMSEVRGWIESDYYQTEKYRQEKAMCPPDNES
;
A
#
# COMPACT_ATOMS: atom_id res chain seq x y z
N MET A 1 43.08 -12.68 19.91
CA MET A 1 42.36 -11.42 19.70
C MET A 1 41.94 -11.43 18.24
N SER A 2 40.74 -11.94 17.98
CA SER A 2 40.21 -12.10 16.63
C SER A 2 39.15 -11.02 16.49
N ALA A 3 39.34 -10.10 15.55
CA ALA A 3 38.36 -9.07 15.24
C ALA A 3 37.09 -9.77 14.74
N GLU A 4 35.99 -9.60 15.45
CA GLU A 4 34.67 -9.92 14.94
C GLU A 4 34.34 -8.86 13.87
N GLU A 5 34.45 -9.25 12.60
CA GLU A 5 33.90 -8.47 11.50
C GLU A 5 32.38 -8.41 11.67
N ASN A 6 31.89 -7.25 12.12
CA ASN A 6 30.49 -6.87 12.00
C ASN A 6 30.17 -6.78 10.50
N ILE A 7 29.64 -7.86 9.93
CA ILE A 7 28.98 -7.81 8.63
C ILE A 7 27.68 -7.05 8.87
N GLU A 8 27.68 -5.74 8.66
CA GLU A 8 26.44 -4.98 8.49
C GLU A 8 25.75 -5.51 7.23
N GLU A 9 24.87 -6.50 7.40
CA GLU A 9 23.98 -6.95 6.33
C GLU A 9 23.19 -5.73 5.83
N SER A 10 23.46 -5.33 4.58
CA SER A 10 22.69 -4.27 3.95
C SER A 10 21.21 -4.65 4.00
N PRO A 11 20.31 -3.75 4.40
CA PRO A 11 18.90 -4.07 4.54
C PRO A 11 18.36 -4.68 3.24
N GLU A 12 17.72 -5.84 3.37
CA GLU A 12 17.19 -6.58 2.22
C GLU A 12 16.25 -5.68 1.39
N ARG A 13 16.59 -5.52 0.12
CA ARG A 13 15.87 -4.66 -0.83
C ARG A 13 15.51 -5.46 -2.07
N TYR A 14 14.28 -5.30 -2.54
CA TYR A 14 13.73 -6.06 -3.65
C TYR A 14 13.60 -5.18 -4.87
N PHE A 15 14.23 -5.59 -5.97
CA PHE A 15 14.19 -4.84 -7.22
C PHE A 15 12.77 -4.81 -7.78
N ILE A 16 12.29 -3.62 -8.16
CA ILE A 16 10.98 -3.42 -8.78
C ILE A 16 11.14 -3.27 -10.29
N GLY A 17 11.98 -2.33 -10.73
CA GLY A 17 12.22 -1.99 -12.13
C GLY A 17 13.14 -0.78 -12.28
N LYS A 18 13.49 -0.44 -13.52
CA LYS A 18 14.19 0.83 -13.81
C LYS A 18 13.27 2.00 -13.50
N LYS A 19 13.84 3.09 -12.97
CA LYS A 19 13.07 4.29 -12.62
C LYS A 19 12.20 4.81 -13.76
N GLU A 20 12.75 4.89 -14.97
CA GLU A 20 12.04 5.38 -16.15
C GLU A 20 10.82 4.51 -16.48
N ASP A 21 10.97 3.18 -16.40
CA ASP A 21 9.89 2.23 -16.66
C ASP A 21 8.79 2.34 -15.59
N VAL A 22 9.16 2.47 -14.31
CA VAL A 22 8.19 2.64 -13.21
C VAL A 22 7.45 3.99 -13.31
N ILE A 23 8.16 5.06 -13.70
CA ILE A 23 7.55 6.38 -13.96
C ILE A 23 6.57 6.30 -15.12
N GLN A 24 6.96 5.66 -16.23
CA GLN A 24 6.14 5.51 -17.42
C GLN A 24 4.88 4.68 -17.14
N ALA A 25 5.03 3.57 -16.40
CA ALA A 25 3.92 2.73 -15.99
C ALA A 25 3.00 3.41 -14.97
N LYS A 26 3.52 4.40 -14.22
CA LYS A 26 2.92 5.06 -13.03
C LYS A 26 2.61 4.13 -11.87
N ARG A 27 2.34 2.84 -12.12
CA ARG A 27 2.00 1.83 -11.13
C ARG A 27 2.62 0.50 -11.53
N VAL A 28 3.21 -0.19 -10.57
CA VAL A 28 3.80 -1.51 -10.76
C VAL A 28 3.45 -2.37 -9.56
N SER A 29 2.80 -3.50 -9.81
CA SER A 29 2.54 -4.53 -8.80
C SER A 29 3.57 -5.65 -8.89
N LYS A 30 4.12 -6.08 -7.76
CA LYS A 30 5.10 -7.18 -7.72
C LYS A 30 4.96 -8.01 -6.45
N PHE A 31 5.06 -9.32 -6.61
CA PHE A 31 5.14 -10.24 -5.48
C PHE A 31 6.59 -10.31 -4.97
N VAL A 32 6.81 -9.83 -3.74
CA VAL A 32 8.14 -9.79 -3.11
C VAL A 32 8.03 -10.18 -1.64
N ASN A 33 8.93 -11.05 -1.18
CA ASN A 33 8.97 -11.55 0.19
C ASN A 33 7.60 -12.02 0.74
N GLY A 34 6.86 -12.79 -0.07
CA GLY A 34 5.56 -13.34 0.34
C GLY A 34 4.38 -12.35 0.29
N ARG A 35 4.59 -11.10 -0.18
CA ARG A 35 3.57 -10.05 -0.23
C ARG A 35 3.39 -9.50 -1.63
N ASP A 36 2.14 -9.25 -2.02
CA ASP A 36 1.81 -8.46 -3.20
C ASP A 36 1.97 -6.98 -2.88
N ILE A 37 2.95 -6.33 -3.48
CA ILE A 37 3.28 -4.91 -3.26
C ILE A 37 2.91 -4.10 -4.49
N LEU A 38 2.21 -2.98 -4.27
CA LEU A 38 1.92 -1.96 -5.26
C LEU A 38 2.86 -0.78 -5.06
N VAL A 39 3.65 -0.47 -6.09
CA VAL A 39 4.46 0.75 -6.18
C VAL A 39 3.75 1.76 -7.06
N ILE A 40 3.63 2.99 -6.57
CA ILE A 40 2.92 4.10 -7.22
C ILE A 40 3.88 5.25 -7.40
N TYR A 41 3.97 5.78 -8.62
CA TYR A 41 4.59 7.06 -8.92
C TYR A 41 3.51 8.13 -9.10
N HIS A 42 3.55 9.16 -8.25
CA HIS A 42 2.62 10.28 -8.28
C HIS A 42 3.33 11.56 -7.90
N GLU A 43 3.15 12.62 -8.69
CA GLU A 43 3.69 13.96 -8.42
C GLU A 43 5.20 13.99 -8.07
N GLY A 44 6.01 13.22 -8.82
CA GLY A 44 7.46 13.20 -8.61
C GLY A 44 7.93 12.30 -7.47
N LYS A 45 7.02 11.60 -6.77
CA LYS A 45 7.33 10.75 -5.62
C LYS A 45 6.85 9.33 -5.81
N PHE A 46 7.61 8.39 -5.25
CA PHE A 46 7.23 6.98 -5.18
C PHE A 46 6.65 6.62 -3.82
N TYR A 47 5.66 5.74 -3.84
CA TYR A 47 4.99 5.16 -2.67
C TYR A 47 4.93 3.65 -2.86
N ALA A 48 5.00 2.89 -1.77
CA ALA A 48 4.80 1.44 -1.82
C ALA A 48 3.87 1.01 -0.69
N MET A 49 2.92 0.14 -1.00
CA MET A 49 1.99 -0.43 -0.03
C MET A 49 1.58 -1.85 -0.43
N ASP A 50 0.99 -2.59 0.50
CA ASP A 50 0.27 -3.83 0.16
C ASP A 50 -0.75 -3.57 -0.97
N ALA A 51 -0.79 -4.43 -1.99
CA ALA A 51 -1.61 -4.23 -3.19
C ALA A 51 -3.11 -4.48 -2.98
N HIS A 52 -3.46 -5.31 -2.00
CA HIS A 52 -4.85 -5.64 -1.66
C HIS A 52 -5.38 -4.70 -0.56
N CYS A 53 -6.54 -4.08 -0.79
CA CYS A 53 -7.16 -3.15 0.15
C CYS A 53 -7.52 -3.83 1.47
N TYR A 54 -7.15 -3.21 2.60
CA TYR A 54 -7.45 -3.72 3.94
C TYR A 54 -8.94 -3.97 4.24
N HIS A 55 -9.86 -3.33 3.50
CA HIS A 55 -11.29 -3.47 3.77
C HIS A 55 -11.81 -4.85 3.38
N ALA A 56 -11.52 -5.29 2.15
CA ALA A 56 -12.11 -6.49 1.57
C ALA A 56 -11.23 -7.11 0.44
N GLY A 57 -9.94 -6.82 0.42
CA GLY A 57 -8.99 -7.45 -0.51
C GLY A 57 -9.03 -6.96 -1.96
N GLY A 58 -9.80 -5.90 -2.26
CA GLY A 58 -9.87 -5.32 -3.60
C GLY A 58 -8.53 -4.77 -4.08
N LEU A 59 -8.18 -4.98 -5.35
CA LEU A 59 -6.91 -4.51 -5.93
C LEU A 59 -6.85 -2.98 -5.95
N LEU A 60 -5.83 -2.42 -5.29
CA LEU A 60 -5.61 -0.98 -5.25
C LEU A 60 -4.98 -0.45 -6.55
N GLU A 61 -4.39 -1.32 -7.38
CA GLU A 61 -3.69 -0.94 -8.62
C GLU A 61 -4.53 -0.05 -9.54
N ASN A 62 -5.86 -0.23 -9.55
CA ASN A 62 -6.79 0.54 -10.38
C ASN A 62 -7.55 1.64 -9.60
N GLY A 63 -7.14 1.96 -8.37
CA GLY A 63 -7.80 2.98 -7.54
C GLY A 63 -7.40 4.41 -7.91
N ASP A 64 -8.31 5.36 -7.86
CA ASP A 64 -7.98 6.77 -8.12
C ASP A 64 -7.09 7.35 -7.01
N ILE A 65 -6.26 8.34 -7.35
CA ILE A 65 -5.50 9.11 -6.35
C ILE A 65 -6.18 10.45 -6.17
N GLU A 66 -6.59 10.76 -4.95
CA GLU A 66 -7.28 11.99 -4.58
C GLU A 66 -6.54 12.69 -3.44
N GLU A 67 -6.51 14.02 -3.47
CA GLU A 67 -6.04 14.83 -2.34
C GLU A 67 -7.21 15.09 -1.37
N LEU A 68 -7.12 14.50 -0.17
CA LEU A 68 -8.17 14.55 0.84
C LEU A 68 -7.58 14.99 2.16
N ASN A 69 -8.08 16.09 2.72
CA ASN A 69 -7.56 16.66 3.98
C ASN A 69 -6.04 16.93 3.92
N ASN A 70 -5.56 17.49 2.81
CA ASN A 70 -4.14 17.73 2.51
C ASN A 70 -3.28 16.44 2.55
N LYS A 71 -3.89 15.28 2.32
CA LYS A 71 -3.21 13.98 2.23
C LYS A 71 -3.56 13.32 0.89
N LEU A 72 -2.54 12.93 0.14
CA LEU A 72 -2.72 12.09 -1.03
C LEU A 72 -3.20 10.70 -0.60
N CYS A 73 -4.33 10.28 -1.15
CA CYS A 73 -4.99 9.03 -0.81
C CYS A 73 -5.30 8.23 -2.07
N ILE A 74 -5.06 6.92 -2.01
CA ILE A 74 -5.63 6.01 -2.98
C ILE A 74 -7.06 5.63 -2.57
N VAL A 75 -7.98 5.69 -3.53
CA VAL A 75 -9.38 5.33 -3.36
C VAL A 75 -9.59 3.95 -3.93
N CYS A 76 -9.86 2.98 -3.06
CA CYS A 76 -10.11 1.59 -3.45
C CYS A 76 -11.25 1.54 -4.49
N PRO A 77 -11.04 0.91 -5.65
CA PRO A 77 -12.04 0.90 -6.72
C PRO A 77 -13.31 0.15 -6.32
N SER A 78 -13.18 -0.91 -5.51
CA SER A 78 -14.29 -1.78 -5.10
C SER A 78 -15.28 -1.10 -4.13
N HIS A 79 -14.78 -0.44 -3.08
CA HIS A 79 -15.64 0.06 -1.99
C HIS A 79 -15.38 1.53 -1.61
N LYS A 80 -14.55 2.24 -2.38
CA LYS A 80 -14.25 3.68 -2.22
C LYS A 80 -13.62 4.08 -0.88
N TYR A 81 -13.02 3.11 -0.19
CA TYR A 81 -12.18 3.32 0.98
C TYR A 81 -10.94 4.13 0.60
N LYS A 82 -10.62 5.14 1.41
CA LYS A 82 -9.54 6.08 1.16
C LYS A 82 -8.36 5.75 2.08
N ILE A 83 -7.19 5.56 1.48
CA ILE A 83 -5.98 5.12 2.17
C ILE A 83 -4.87 6.11 1.87
N THR A 84 -4.25 6.71 2.89
CA THR A 84 -3.15 7.67 2.67
C THR A 84 -1.95 6.97 2.04
N LEU A 85 -1.38 7.56 0.99
CA LEU A 85 -0.22 6.97 0.30
C LEU A 85 1.04 6.93 1.19
N ALA A 86 1.20 7.93 2.05
CA ALA A 86 2.39 8.08 2.87
C ALA A 86 2.43 7.14 4.08
N GLU A 87 1.29 6.92 4.74
CA GLU A 87 1.24 6.23 6.05
C GLU A 87 0.27 5.03 6.05
N GLY A 88 -0.55 4.87 5.02
CA GLY A 88 -1.51 3.78 4.95
C GLY A 88 -2.71 3.93 5.89
N GLU A 89 -3.02 5.16 6.30
CA GLU A 89 -4.15 5.45 7.17
C GLU A 89 -5.48 5.33 6.42
N GLY A 90 -6.46 4.65 7.02
CA GLY A 90 -7.82 4.65 6.50
C GLY A 90 -8.56 5.91 6.89
N ILE A 91 -8.79 6.84 5.95
CA ILE A 91 -9.51 8.09 6.24
C ILE A 91 -10.99 8.01 5.85
N TYR A 92 -11.83 8.70 6.61
CA TYR A 92 -13.27 8.78 6.35
C TYR A 92 -13.81 10.16 6.70
N LYS A 93 -14.92 10.53 6.07
CA LYS A 93 -15.65 11.76 6.35
C LYS A 93 -16.87 11.41 7.19
N ALA A 94 -17.06 12.10 8.31
CA ALA A 94 -18.24 11.96 9.15
C ALA A 94 -18.69 13.32 9.66
N SER A 95 -19.98 13.43 9.99
CA SER A 95 -20.54 14.62 10.64
C SER A 95 -21.16 14.19 11.95
N ASN A 96 -21.16 15.09 12.95
CA ASN A 96 -21.84 14.81 14.20
C ASN A 96 -23.36 14.99 14.02
N PRO A 97 -24.16 13.92 14.08
CA PRO A 97 -25.60 14.02 13.84
C PRO A 97 -26.35 14.80 14.94
N LYS A 98 -25.71 15.07 16.09
CA LYS A 98 -26.29 15.85 17.19
C LYS A 98 -26.14 17.36 17.00
N GLU A 99 -25.32 17.82 16.05
CA GLU A 99 -25.15 19.24 15.76
C GLU A 99 -26.29 19.76 14.87
N LYS A 100 -26.79 20.96 15.16
CA LYS A 100 -27.88 21.60 14.40
C LYS A 100 -27.52 21.83 12.92
N ASN A 101 -26.23 22.07 12.65
CA ASN A 101 -25.65 22.21 11.31
C ASN A 101 -24.44 21.28 11.20
N PRO A 102 -24.64 20.00 10.83
CA PRO A 102 -23.58 19.00 10.86
C PRO A 102 -22.53 19.29 9.77
N ILE A 103 -21.34 19.75 10.18
CA ILE A 103 -20.22 20.00 9.28
C ILE A 103 -19.41 18.70 9.11
N PRO A 104 -19.27 18.17 7.88
CA PRO A 104 -18.47 16.98 7.64
C PRO A 104 -16.99 17.22 7.91
N LYS A 105 -16.40 16.42 8.80
CA LYS A 105 -14.98 16.45 9.16
C LYS A 105 -14.28 15.16 8.71
N TRP A 106 -12.99 15.27 8.47
CA TRP A 106 -12.14 14.13 8.15
C TRP A 106 -11.60 13.50 9.44
N PHE A 107 -11.61 12.17 9.47
CA PHE A 107 -11.14 11.36 10.59
C PHE A 107 -10.24 10.25 10.06
N SER A 108 -9.33 9.78 10.91
CA SER A 108 -8.46 8.64 10.64
C SER A 108 -8.90 7.42 11.45
N LYS A 109 -8.87 6.23 10.85
CA LYS A 109 -9.01 4.94 11.53
C LYS A 109 -7.65 4.43 12.05
N GLY A 110 -6.58 5.23 11.93
CA GLY A 110 -5.20 4.79 12.12
C GLY A 110 -4.65 4.07 10.88
N ILE A 111 -3.42 3.54 11.01
CA ILE A 111 -2.77 2.74 9.97
C ILE A 111 -3.57 1.46 9.75
N LYS A 112 -4.05 1.26 8.53
CA LYS A 112 -4.85 0.10 8.11
C LYS A 112 -4.24 -0.64 6.92
N GLN A 113 -3.43 0.06 6.13
CA GLN A 113 -2.70 -0.48 4.99
C GLN A 113 -1.21 -0.43 5.30
N ARG A 114 -0.50 -1.55 5.19
CA ARG A 114 0.96 -1.53 5.38
C ARG A 114 1.64 -0.80 4.24
N VAL A 115 2.44 0.20 4.58
CA VAL A 115 3.32 0.93 3.66
C VAL A 115 4.76 0.44 3.78
N HIS A 116 5.47 0.43 2.66
CA HIS A 116 6.85 -0.01 2.52
C HIS A 116 7.72 1.16 2.03
N THR A 117 9.03 1.03 2.20
CA THR A 117 9.96 2.10 1.80
C THR A 117 10.43 1.88 0.37
N VAL A 118 10.27 2.89 -0.48
CA VAL A 118 10.87 2.89 -1.83
C VAL A 118 12.27 3.48 -1.77
N LEU A 119 13.23 2.83 -2.42
CA LEU A 119 14.61 3.26 -2.52
C LEU A 119 14.98 3.44 -3.99
N GLU A 120 15.62 4.55 -4.32
CA GLU A 120 16.21 4.80 -5.63
C GLU A 120 17.73 4.61 -5.54
N VAL A 121 18.28 3.66 -6.30
CA VAL A 121 19.70 3.34 -6.28
C VAL A 121 20.19 3.12 -7.71
N GLY A 122 21.09 3.96 -8.19
CA GLY A 122 21.70 3.80 -9.52
C GLY A 122 20.72 3.84 -10.70
N GLY A 123 19.60 4.57 -10.57
CA GLY A 123 18.55 4.64 -11.60
C GLY A 123 17.52 3.52 -11.51
N ASP A 124 17.63 2.64 -10.52
CA ASP A 124 16.69 1.55 -10.26
C ASP A 124 15.84 1.80 -9.02
N ILE A 125 14.62 1.26 -9.06
CA ILE A 125 13.67 1.32 -7.95
C ILE A 125 13.67 -0.01 -7.20
N PHE A 126 13.86 0.07 -5.89
CA PHE A 126 13.77 -1.04 -4.96
C PHE A 126 12.70 -0.76 -3.89
N VAL A 127 12.20 -1.82 -3.27
CA VAL A 127 11.38 -1.72 -2.07
C VAL A 127 12.10 -2.41 -0.91
N LYS A 128 12.15 -1.74 0.23
CA LYS A 128 12.50 -2.32 1.54
C LYS A 128 11.20 -2.59 2.30
N MET A 129 11.07 -3.79 2.87
CA MET A 129 9.88 -4.15 3.64
C MET A 129 9.69 -3.25 4.87
N SER A 130 8.42 -3.00 5.22
CA SER A 130 8.04 -2.15 6.34
C SER A 130 8.64 -2.64 7.65
N GLU A 131 9.19 -1.71 8.44
CA GLU A 131 9.65 -2.00 9.81
C GLU A 131 8.56 -1.81 10.87
N VAL A 132 7.35 -1.37 10.46
CA VAL A 132 6.22 -1.19 11.36
C VAL A 132 5.87 -2.53 12.00
N ARG A 133 6.00 -2.62 13.31
CA ARG A 133 5.73 -3.84 14.07
C ARG A 133 4.23 -4.02 14.32
N GLY A 134 3.84 -5.27 14.55
CA GLY A 134 2.46 -5.62 14.85
C GLY A 134 1.61 -5.88 13.61
N TRP A 135 0.44 -6.45 13.86
CA TRP A 135 -0.55 -6.80 12.84
C TRP A 135 -1.29 -5.55 12.35
N ILE A 136 -1.37 -5.40 11.03
CA ILE A 136 -2.16 -4.39 10.33
C ILE A 136 -3.21 -5.14 9.50
N GLU A 137 -4.41 -4.59 9.37
CA GLU A 137 -5.53 -5.27 8.69
C GLU A 137 -5.20 -5.74 7.26
N SER A 138 -4.37 -5.01 6.52
CA SER A 138 -3.90 -5.45 5.19
C SER A 138 -3.12 -6.77 5.22
N ASP A 139 -2.49 -7.13 6.34
CA ASP A 139 -1.69 -8.37 6.49
C ASP A 139 -2.54 -9.62 6.23
N TYR A 140 -3.85 -9.59 6.54
CA TYR A 140 -4.77 -10.70 6.24
C TYR A 140 -4.72 -11.09 4.76
N TYR A 141 -4.70 -10.09 3.87
CA TYR A 141 -4.72 -10.29 2.42
C TYR A 141 -3.36 -10.66 1.84
N GLN A 142 -2.33 -10.77 2.68
CA GLN A 142 -1.02 -11.33 2.33
C GLN A 142 -0.84 -12.77 2.84
N THR A 143 -1.81 -13.29 3.60
CA THR A 143 -1.75 -14.65 4.14
C THR A 143 -1.99 -15.71 3.07
N GLU A 144 -1.43 -16.89 3.30
CA GLU A 144 -1.68 -18.07 2.48
C GLU A 144 -3.16 -18.49 2.49
N LYS A 145 -3.82 -18.34 3.66
CA LYS A 145 -5.25 -18.62 3.81
C LYS A 145 -6.08 -17.79 2.82
N TYR A 146 -5.86 -16.47 2.77
CA TYR A 146 -6.59 -15.61 1.83
C TYR A 146 -6.29 -15.98 0.36
N ARG A 147 -5.04 -16.30 0.02
CA ARG A 147 -4.68 -16.73 -1.34
C ARG A 147 -5.43 -18.00 -1.75
N GLN A 148 -5.55 -18.97 -0.85
CA GLN A 148 -6.32 -20.20 -1.09
C GLN A 148 -7.82 -19.92 -1.25
N GLU A 149 -8.41 -19.10 -0.37
CA GLU A 149 -9.81 -18.68 -0.46
C GLU A 149 -10.10 -18.01 -1.82
N LYS A 150 -9.21 -17.10 -2.27
CA LYS A 150 -9.33 -16.40 -3.56
C LYS A 150 -9.20 -17.35 -4.75
N ALA A 151 -8.33 -18.36 -4.69
CA ALA A 151 -8.15 -19.34 -5.76
C ALA A 151 -9.35 -20.29 -5.94
N MET A 152 -10.12 -20.51 -4.87
CA MET A 152 -11.30 -21.39 -4.89
C MET A 152 -12.56 -20.72 -5.47
N CYS A 153 -12.61 -19.39 -5.53
CA CYS A 153 -13.72 -18.63 -6.14
C CYS A 153 -13.20 -17.84 -7.36
N PRO A 154 -13.00 -18.50 -8.53
CA PRO A 154 -12.64 -17.79 -9.75
C PRO A 154 -13.74 -16.78 -10.13
N PRO A 155 -13.38 -15.65 -10.76
CA PRO A 155 -14.36 -14.67 -11.21
C PRO A 155 -15.34 -15.34 -12.18
N ASP A 156 -16.64 -15.01 -12.05
CA ASP A 156 -17.65 -15.39 -13.02
C ASP A 156 -17.17 -14.94 -14.41
N ASN A 157 -16.97 -15.91 -15.30
CA ASN A 157 -16.58 -15.67 -16.67
C ASN A 157 -17.69 -14.81 -17.30
N GLU A 158 -17.43 -13.51 -17.53
CA GLU A 158 -18.35 -12.63 -18.25
C GLU A 158 -18.60 -13.26 -19.63
N SER A 159 -19.81 -13.79 -19.80
CA SER A 159 -20.36 -14.39 -21.02
C SER A 159 -20.73 -13.36 -22.06
#